data_AF-A0A7X7ETR4-F1
#
_entry.id   AF-A0A7X7ETR4-F1
#
_cell.length_a   1.000
_cell.length_b   1.000
_cell.length_c   1.000
_cell.angle_alpha   90.00
_cell.angle_beta   90.00
_cell.angle_gamma   90.00
#
_symmetry.space_group_name_H-M   'P 1'
#
loop_
_entity.id
_entity.type
_entity.pdbx_description
1 polymer ?
#
loop_
_entity_poly.entity_id
_entity_poly.type
_entity_poly.pdbx_seq_one_letter_code
_entity_poly.pdbx_strand_id
1 'polypeptide(L)' 'MSAKREDIKEHELQGLKYFKAIGGLLDGLHEAGCRRDKAGNRLLHMDQYMALLLLYMFNP' A
#
# COMPACT_ATOMS: atom_id res chain seq x y z
N MET A 1 -8.07 22.52 -18.06
CA MET A 1 -6.60 22.63 -17.88
C MET A 1 -6.30 22.04 -16.51
N SER A 2 -5.74 20.83 -16.43
CA SER A 2 -5.39 20.24 -15.13
C SER A 2 -4.26 21.08 -14.53
N ALA A 3 -4.44 21.59 -13.30
CA ALA A 3 -3.37 22.29 -12.60
C ALA A 3 -2.15 21.36 -12.48
N LYS A 4 -0.94 21.91 -12.61
CA LYS A 4 0.31 21.18 -12.44
C LYS A 4 0.33 20.68 -10.98
N ARG A 5 0.44 19.37 -10.78
CA ARG A 5 0.55 18.80 -9.42
C ARG A 5 1.87 19.26 -8.83
N GLU A 6 1.81 19.88 -7.65
CA GLU A 6 3.00 20.21 -6.86
C GLU A 6 3.59 18.95 -6.23
N ASP A 7 4.88 18.99 -5.93
CA ASP A 7 5.57 17.88 -5.28
C ASP A 7 5.09 17.77 -3.82
N ILE A 8 4.79 16.53 -3.38
CA ILE A 8 4.32 16.23 -2.03
C ILE A 8 5.47 16.42 -1.04
N LYS A 9 5.22 17.14 0.06
CA LYS A 9 6.15 17.36 1.16
C LYS A 9 5.90 16.38 2.29
N GLU A 10 6.93 16.03 3.05
CA GLU A 10 6.83 15.04 4.15
C GLU A 10 5.75 15.37 5.18
N HIS A 11 5.54 16.66 5.51
CA HIS A 11 4.54 17.08 6.50
C HIS A 11 3.09 16.96 5.99
N GLU A 12 2.90 16.80 4.69
CA GLU A 12 1.58 16.60 4.07
C GLU A 12 1.15 15.13 4.15
N LEU A 13 2.07 14.22 4.51
CA LEU A 13 1.77 12.81 4.71
C LEU A 13 1.31 12.56 6.15
N GLN A 14 0.05 12.15 6.29
CA GLN A 14 -0.54 11.77 7.57
C GLN A 14 -0.84 10.26 7.59
N GLY A 15 -1.13 9.72 8.77
CA GLY A 15 -1.57 8.32 8.92
C GLY A 15 -0.48 7.24 8.81
N LEU A 16 0.77 7.60 8.46
CA LEU A 16 1.89 6.64 8.38
C LEU A 16 2.14 5.87 9.69
N LYS A 17 1.84 6.46 10.85
CA LYS A 17 1.95 5.77 12.15
C LYS A 17 1.10 4.49 12.24
N TYR A 18 0.00 4.42 11.48
CA TYR A 18 -0.91 3.27 11.49
C TYR A 18 -0.37 2.09 10.70
N PHE A 19 0.58 2.30 9.78
CA PHE A 19 1.20 1.22 9.00
C PHE A 19 1.89 0.20 9.89
N LYS A 20 2.48 0.62 11.01
CA LYS A 20 3.12 -0.29 11.96
C LYS A 20 2.12 -1.26 12.59
N ALA A 21 0.92 -0.79 12.93
CA ALA A 21 -0.11 -1.63 13.54
C ALA A 21 -0.85 -2.46 12.49
N ILE A 22 -1.13 -1.88 11.33
CA ILE A 22 -1.88 -2.51 10.24
C ILE A 22 -1.03 -3.53 9.49
N GLY A 23 0.28 -3.30 9.33
CA GLY A 23 1.18 -4.19 8.61
C GLY A 23 1.09 -5.63 9.09
N GLY A 24 1.23 -5.85 10.41
CA GLY A 24 1.11 -7.20 10.98
C GLY A 24 -0.26 -7.86 10.79
N LEU A 25 -1.34 -7.08 10.65
CA LEU A 25 -2.67 -7.62 10.30
C LEU A 25 -2.75 -8.03 8.82
N LEU A 26 -1.99 -7.36 7.95
CA LEU A 26 -1.98 -7.60 6.51
C LEU A 26 -0.95 -8.64 6.09
N ASP A 27 0.02 -9.05 6.92
CA ASP A 27 1.09 -10.00 6.57
C ASP A 27 0.58 -11.28 5.87
N GLY A 28 -0.57 -11.80 6.28
CA GLY A 28 -1.19 -12.98 5.65
C GLY A 28 -1.61 -12.78 4.18
N LEU A 29 -1.70 -11.54 3.73
CA LEU A 29 -1.99 -11.17 2.34
C LEU A 29 -0.75 -11.16 1.46
N HIS A 30 0.47 -11.19 2.00
CA HIS A 30 1.70 -11.09 1.22
C HIS A 30 1.78 -12.15 0.10
N GLU A 31 1.32 -13.37 0.39
CA GLU A 31 1.29 -14.49 -0.55
C GLU A 31 -0.07 -14.68 -1.26
N ALA A 32 -1.02 -13.77 -1.03
CA ALA A 32 -2.36 -13.88 -1.59
C ALA A 32 -2.32 -13.64 -3.11
N GLY A 33 -2.84 -14.61 -3.87
CA GLY A 33 -2.87 -14.54 -5.34
C GLY A 33 -1.59 -15.07 -6.03
N CYS A 34 -0.56 -15.43 -5.27
CA CYS A 34 0.66 -16.09 -5.77
C CYS A 34 0.52 -17.63 -5.82
N ARG A 35 -0.39 -18.23 -5.04
CA ARG A 35 -0.59 -19.71 -4.98
C ARG A 35 -0.88 -20.41 -6.31
N ARG A 36 -1.38 -19.70 -7.31
CA ARG A 36 -1.70 -20.24 -8.65
C ARG A 36 -0.60 -19.95 -9.68
N ASP A 37 0.45 -19.24 -9.28
CA ASP A 37 1.56 -18.96 -10.16
C ASP A 37 2.39 -20.23 -10.39
N LYS A 38 2.43 -20.68 -11.65
CA LYS A 38 3.22 -21.84 -12.08
C LYS A 38 4.62 -21.44 -12.57
N ALA A 39 4.78 -20.19 -13.01
CA ALA A 39 6.03 -19.71 -13.59
C ALA A 39 6.98 -19.15 -12.50
N GLY A 40 6.46 -18.85 -11.31
CA GLY A 40 7.24 -18.31 -10.19
C GLY A 40 7.70 -16.87 -10.42
N ASN A 41 7.06 -16.17 -11.35
CA ASN A 41 7.40 -14.80 -11.74
C ASN A 41 6.34 -13.78 -11.34
N ARG A 42 5.33 -14.18 -10.56
CA ARG A 42 4.32 -13.29 -9.99
C ARG A 42 4.79 -12.73 -8.66
N LEU A 43 5.10 -11.44 -8.68
CA LEU A 43 5.32 -10.66 -7.46
C LEU A 43 4.06 -9.85 -7.19
N LEU A 44 3.25 -10.29 -6.23
CA LEU A 44 2.02 -9.62 -5.83
C LEU A 44 1.92 -9.54 -4.31
N HIS A 45 2.46 -8.48 -3.73
CA HIS A 45 2.41 -8.19 -2.30
C HIS A 45 1.09 -7.47 -1.97
N MET A 46 0.00 -8.23 -1.79
CA MET A 46 -1.33 -7.64 -1.57
C MET A 46 -1.42 -6.87 -0.25
N ASP A 47 -0.61 -7.24 0.74
CA ASP A 47 -0.39 -6.50 1.98
C ASP A 47 0.07 -5.05 1.72
N GLN A 48 1.11 -4.88 0.89
CA GLN A 48 1.65 -3.57 0.52
C GLN A 48 0.63 -2.75 -0.28
N TYR A 49 -0.08 -3.41 -1.22
CA TYR A 49 -1.12 -2.77 -2.00
C TYR A 49 -2.28 -2.26 -1.12
N MET A 50 -2.75 -3.09 -0.18
CA MET A 50 -3.79 -2.69 0.77
C MET A 50 -3.32 -1.55 1.68
N ALA A 51 -2.06 -1.55 2.12
CA ALA A 51 -1.51 -0.46 2.91
C ALA A 51 -1.57 0.88 2.16
N LEU A 52 -1.26 0.90 0.86
CA LEU A 52 -1.38 2.10 0.01
C LEU A 52 -2.83 2.58 -0.14
N LEU A 53 -3.78 1.67 -0.30
CA LEU A 53 -5.21 2.03 -0.34
C LEU A 53 -5.67 2.67 0.97
N LEU A 54 -5.23 2.12 2.11
CA LEU A 54 -5.54 2.66 3.42
C LEU A 54 -4.88 4.02 3.64
N LEU A 55 -3.63 4.21 3.20
CA LEU A 55 -2.99 5.53 3.21
C LEU A 55 -3.81 6.53 2.42
N TYR A 56 -4.22 6.19 1.20
CA TYR A 56 -5.05 7.07 0.39
C TYR A 56 -6.38 7.42 1.06
N MET A 57 -7.06 6.44 1.68
CA MET A 57 -8.33 6.68 2.37
C MET A 57 -8.18 7.52 3.64
N PHE A 58 -7.07 7.38 4.36
CA PHE A 58 -6.86 8.03 5.65
C PHE A 58 -5.93 9.24 5.60
N ASN A 59 -5.45 9.61 4.41
CA ASN A 59 -4.73 10.85 4.18
C ASN A 59 -5.75 11.92 3.75
N PRO A 60 -6.09 12.87 4.64
CA PRO A 60 -7.06 13.94 4.36
C PRO A 60 -6.55 14.89 3.27
#